data_AF-A0A949HTE5-F1
#
_entry.id   AF-A0A949HTE5-F1
#
_cell.length_a   1.000
_cell.length_b   1.000
_cell.length_c   1.000
_cell.angle_alpha   90.00
_cell.angle_beta   90.00
_cell.angle_gamma   90.00
#
_symmetry.space_group_name_H-M   'P 1'
#
loop_
_entity.id
_entity.type
_entity.pdbx_description
1 polymer ?
#
loop_
_entity_poly.entity_id
_entity_poly.type
_entity_poly.pdbx_seq_one_letter_code
_entity_poly.pdbx_strand_id
1 'polypeptide(L)'
;KYPHLYRSPLKFGGRVVKDVTVFRVLVTIEEQSGKKRAHGIGEMTMGTAWAWPSTSLTPEMALKTILVLAERIAAAATSLQADQHPLHLSSQIKPMAKKLAEELASAMKLTEPIPDLAIALALSPLDIALHDAYGRLHEKNSFDCFTHEYVGSDLSYWLGEEFVGKDFSEIIAPQTAPTLFLYHLVGSLDPLSKDDLSRKIGDGLPETLEEWIRTQQLSHLKIKLTGKELDADVGRVVEIDRIATRAFPTKQFSYSLDFNEACENEDYVIDFLERLERLNREAVPKIHYIEQPMQRDLRLRKEVTMHRVSRLKPVVIDESLTDLEMLRFAKQQGYSGIAVKACKGVSDSILLSAAAKHWGMKIYVQDLTCIGGSYMASASLASRILGVTAVEGNGRQYCPAGNKDWESLYRPMFKILGGVVPTELLNGIGMGFAWPRNIVSKKYADLSNPPK
;
A
#
# COMPACT_ATOMS: atom_id res chain seq x y z
N LYS A 1 13.78 -11.64 9.15
CA LYS A 1 12.64 -11.14 9.93
C LYS A 1 13.10 -10.06 10.90
N TYR A 2 12.46 -8.88 10.95
CA TYR A 2 12.83 -7.77 11.84
C TYR A 2 11.58 -7.23 12.52
N PRO A 3 11.33 -7.59 13.79
CA PRO A 3 10.24 -6.98 14.54
C PRO A 3 10.65 -5.57 14.98
N HIS A 4 9.75 -4.61 14.80
CA HIS A 4 9.87 -3.26 15.33
C HIS A 4 8.64 -2.96 16.17
N LEU A 5 8.85 -2.39 17.36
CA LEU A 5 7.74 -1.95 18.20
C LEU A 5 7.16 -0.64 17.66
N TYR A 6 5.84 -0.50 17.77
CA TYR A 6 5.18 0.77 17.55
C TYR A 6 5.36 1.66 18.78
N ARG A 7 5.55 2.96 18.55
CA ARG A 7 5.55 3.95 19.64
C ARG A 7 4.15 4.17 20.19
N SER A 8 3.13 3.99 19.36
CA SER A 8 1.71 4.04 19.70
C SER A 8 0.96 2.90 19.02
N PRO A 9 -0.01 2.24 19.70
CA PRO A 9 -0.81 1.19 19.07
C PRO A 9 -1.65 1.76 17.92
N LEU A 10 -1.83 0.95 16.86
CA LEU A 10 -2.67 1.28 15.71
C LEU A 10 -3.84 0.29 15.63
N LYS A 11 -5.06 0.79 15.38
CA LYS A 11 -6.24 -0.04 15.17
C LYS A 11 -6.54 -0.22 13.68
N PHE A 12 -6.55 -1.47 13.21
CA PHE A 12 -7.03 -1.88 11.89
C PHE A 12 -8.35 -2.64 12.04
N GLY A 13 -9.46 -2.02 11.63
CA GLY A 13 -10.79 -2.59 11.85
C GLY A 13 -11.00 -2.90 13.34
N GLY A 14 -11.25 -4.16 13.67
CA GLY A 14 -11.41 -4.61 15.07
C GLY A 14 -10.12 -4.88 15.85
N ARG A 15 -8.93 -4.76 15.25
CA ARG A 15 -7.66 -5.27 15.84
C ARG A 15 -6.69 -4.16 16.19
N VAL A 16 -6.06 -4.27 17.36
CA VAL A 16 -5.00 -3.35 17.81
C VAL A 16 -3.63 -4.00 17.58
N VAL A 17 -2.77 -3.31 16.85
CA VAL A 17 -1.41 -3.73 16.50
C VAL A 17 -0.41 -2.86 17.26
N LYS A 18 0.63 -3.48 17.82
CA LYS A 18 1.66 -2.83 18.66
C LYS A 18 3.08 -2.99 18.14
N ASP A 19 3.24 -3.75 17.06
CA ASP A 19 4.52 -4.01 16.43
C ASP A 19 4.32 -4.33 14.96
N VAL A 20 5.42 -4.37 14.23
CA VAL A 20 5.46 -4.76 12.83
C VAL A 20 6.63 -5.69 12.58
N THR A 21 6.39 -6.74 11.80
CA THR A 21 7.46 -7.55 11.25
C THR A 21 7.75 -7.15 9.81
N VAL A 22 9.03 -6.96 9.51
CA VAL A 22 9.50 -6.73 8.14
C VAL A 22 10.16 -7.99 7.58
N PHE A 23 9.76 -8.36 6.36
CA PHE A 23 10.37 -9.43 5.58
C PHE A 23 11.11 -8.84 4.39
N ARG A 24 12.29 -9.38 4.09
CA ARG A 24 13.18 -8.85 3.04
C ARG A 24 13.73 -10.00 2.23
N VAL A 25 13.72 -9.84 0.91
CA VAL A 25 14.26 -10.77 -0.07
C VAL A 25 15.41 -10.08 -0.80
N LEU A 26 16.48 -10.84 -1.06
CA LEU A 26 17.53 -10.47 -2.01
C LEU A 26 17.44 -11.50 -3.15
N VAL A 27 17.35 -11.00 -4.37
CA VAL A 27 17.41 -11.82 -5.57
C VAL A 27 18.67 -11.45 -6.35
N THR A 28 19.26 -12.47 -6.97
CA THR A 28 20.25 -12.28 -8.03
C THR A 28 19.61 -12.74 -9.33
N ILE A 29 19.59 -11.87 -10.34
CA ILE A 29 19.20 -12.24 -11.70
C ILE A 29 20.43 -12.20 -12.60
N GLU A 30 20.40 -13.03 -13.64
CA GLU A 30 21.43 -13.09 -14.66
C GLU A 30 20.76 -13.04 -16.03
N GLU A 31 21.31 -12.25 -16.94
CA GLU A 31 20.86 -12.23 -18.32
C GLU A 31 21.18 -13.58 -18.98
N GLN A 32 20.36 -14.03 -19.93
CA GLN A 32 20.53 -15.32 -20.61
C GLN A 32 21.92 -15.51 -21.26
N SER A 33 22.60 -14.42 -21.62
CA SER A 33 23.96 -14.44 -22.16
C SER A 33 25.04 -14.80 -21.13
N GLY A 34 24.71 -14.75 -19.83
CA GLY A 34 25.63 -14.88 -18.70
C GLY A 34 26.55 -13.67 -18.47
N LYS A 35 26.48 -12.64 -19.32
CA LYS A 35 27.43 -11.50 -19.28
C LYS A 35 27.12 -10.49 -18.20
N LYS A 36 25.84 -10.37 -17.83
CA LYS A 36 25.37 -9.40 -16.83
C LYS A 36 24.63 -10.09 -15.72
N ARG A 37 24.92 -9.67 -14.50
CA ARG A 37 24.26 -10.11 -13.28
C ARG A 37 23.95 -8.90 -12.43
N ALA A 38 22.79 -8.91 -11.79
CA ALA A 38 22.37 -7.84 -10.89
C ALA A 38 21.72 -8.39 -9.64
N HIS A 39 21.86 -7.65 -8.55
CA HIS A 39 21.26 -7.95 -7.26
C HIS A 39 20.14 -6.95 -7.00
N GLY A 40 18.95 -7.44 -6.71
CA GLY A 40 17.82 -6.60 -6.28
C GLY A 40 17.35 -6.98 -4.90
N ILE A 41 16.93 -5.99 -4.14
CA ILE A 41 16.38 -6.19 -2.80
C ILE A 41 14.93 -5.70 -2.79
N GLY A 42 14.07 -6.46 -2.14
CA GLY A 42 12.69 -6.08 -1.89
C GLY A 42 12.32 -6.32 -0.43
N GLU A 43 11.46 -5.47 0.10
CA GLU A 43 11.07 -5.48 1.50
C GLU A 43 9.60 -5.14 1.65
N MET A 44 8.91 -5.82 2.57
CA MET A 44 7.55 -5.44 2.95
C MET A 44 7.28 -5.62 4.45
N THR A 45 6.49 -4.68 4.99
CA THR A 45 5.77 -4.80 6.27
C THR A 45 4.73 -5.91 6.17
N MET A 46 4.84 -6.94 7.02
CA MET A 46 3.95 -8.10 7.04
C MET A 46 2.69 -7.85 7.89
N GLY A 47 1.85 -6.91 7.45
CA GLY A 47 0.63 -6.50 8.14
C GLY A 47 -0.54 -7.49 8.00
N THR A 48 -0.47 -8.63 8.70
CA THR A 48 -1.52 -9.68 8.63
C THR A 48 -2.85 -9.28 9.24
N ALA A 49 -2.89 -8.32 10.16
CA ALA A 49 -4.14 -7.79 10.71
C ALA A 49 -5.07 -7.20 9.63
N TRP A 50 -4.49 -6.68 8.55
CA TRP A 50 -5.19 -6.17 7.37
C TRP A 50 -5.40 -7.28 6.32
N ALA A 51 -4.34 -8.02 5.97
CA ALA A 51 -4.40 -8.99 4.88
C ALA A 51 -5.22 -10.24 5.21
N TRP A 52 -5.26 -10.64 6.48
CA TRP A 52 -5.90 -11.86 6.95
C TRP A 52 -6.55 -11.68 8.33
N PRO A 53 -7.70 -10.98 8.41
CA PRO A 53 -8.41 -10.74 9.66
C PRO A 53 -9.18 -11.98 10.16
N SER A 54 -8.54 -13.15 10.21
CA SER A 54 -9.13 -14.45 10.61
C SER A 54 -9.82 -14.44 11.98
N THR A 55 -11.08 -14.81 12.06
CA THR A 55 -11.74 -15.06 13.36
C THR A 55 -11.35 -16.41 13.97
N SER A 56 -10.74 -17.29 13.18
CA SER A 56 -10.42 -18.68 13.54
C SER A 56 -8.98 -18.85 14.03
N LEU A 57 -8.06 -18.01 13.57
CA LEU A 57 -6.63 -18.07 13.87
C LEU A 57 -6.18 -16.90 14.74
N THR A 58 -5.21 -17.13 15.62
CA THR A 58 -4.58 -16.03 16.37
C THR A 58 -3.74 -15.15 15.44
N PRO A 59 -3.56 -13.85 15.76
CA PRO A 59 -2.69 -12.96 14.99
C PRO A 59 -1.26 -13.50 14.81
N GLU A 60 -0.72 -14.17 15.84
CA GLU A 60 0.62 -14.76 15.82
C GLU A 60 0.69 -15.95 14.87
N MET A 61 -0.35 -16.78 14.83
CA MET A 61 -0.43 -17.89 13.88
C MET A 61 -0.52 -17.37 12.45
N ALA A 62 -1.40 -16.40 12.18
CA ALA A 62 -1.52 -15.80 10.85
C ALA A 62 -0.19 -15.17 10.39
N LEU A 63 0.49 -14.41 11.25
CA LEU A 63 1.81 -13.86 10.95
C LEU A 63 2.86 -14.94 10.71
N LYS A 64 2.91 -15.97 11.54
CA LYS A 64 3.85 -17.10 11.37
C LYS A 64 3.62 -17.78 10.01
N THR A 65 2.37 -18.07 9.66
CA THR A 65 2.02 -18.70 8.38
C THR A 65 2.47 -17.85 7.20
N ILE A 66 2.21 -16.54 7.21
CA ILE A 66 2.60 -15.64 6.11
C ILE A 66 4.12 -15.51 5.96
N LEU A 67 4.86 -15.50 7.07
CA LEU A 67 6.32 -15.51 7.00
C LEU A 67 6.87 -16.81 6.40
N VAL A 68 6.32 -17.97 6.80
CA VAL A 68 6.70 -19.26 6.22
C VAL A 68 6.32 -19.33 4.74
N LEU A 69 5.17 -18.79 4.35
CA LEU A 69 4.77 -18.71 2.95
C LEU A 69 5.73 -17.85 2.13
N ALA A 70 6.11 -16.66 2.64
CA ALA A 70 7.06 -15.78 1.98
C ALA A 70 8.45 -16.45 1.79
N GLU A 71 8.92 -17.22 2.78
CA GLU A 71 10.15 -18.02 2.69
C GLU A 71 10.06 -19.09 1.59
N ARG A 72 8.94 -19.84 1.56
CA ARG A 72 8.71 -20.86 0.53
C ARG A 72 8.64 -20.27 -0.87
N ILE A 73 7.95 -19.14 -1.04
CA ILE A 73 7.85 -18.42 -2.32
C ILE A 73 9.23 -17.95 -2.77
N ALA A 74 10.01 -17.33 -1.88
CA ALA A 74 11.35 -16.85 -2.21
C ALA A 74 12.31 -18.01 -2.59
N ALA A 75 12.22 -19.15 -1.91
CA ALA A 75 13.02 -20.34 -2.24
C ALA A 75 12.63 -20.94 -3.60
N ALA A 76 11.32 -21.05 -3.87
CA ALA A 76 10.79 -21.60 -5.12
C ALA A 76 11.04 -20.67 -6.33
N ALA A 77 11.30 -19.39 -6.11
CA ALA A 77 11.66 -18.45 -7.18
C ALA A 77 12.91 -18.87 -7.99
N THR A 78 13.77 -19.73 -7.41
CA THR A 78 14.97 -20.26 -8.11
C THR A 78 14.64 -21.27 -9.21
N SER A 79 13.42 -21.83 -9.22
CA SER A 79 12.96 -22.76 -10.26
C SER A 79 12.16 -22.07 -11.38
N LEU A 80 12.05 -20.74 -11.36
CA LEU A 80 11.37 -19.99 -12.42
C LEU A 80 12.14 -20.09 -13.72
N GLN A 81 11.40 -20.21 -14.82
CA GLN A 81 11.99 -20.13 -16.15
C GLN A 81 12.27 -18.66 -16.47
N ALA A 82 13.44 -18.41 -17.05
CA ALA A 82 13.86 -17.07 -17.45
C ALA A 82 12.83 -16.45 -18.42
N ASP A 83 12.60 -15.15 -18.25
CA ASP A 83 11.64 -14.40 -19.04
C ASP A 83 12.13 -12.95 -19.23
N GLN A 84 11.55 -12.23 -20.17
CA GLN A 84 12.06 -10.95 -20.65
C GLN A 84 11.93 -9.80 -19.64
N HIS A 85 10.94 -9.84 -18.75
CA HIS A 85 10.66 -8.79 -17.77
C HIS A 85 10.00 -9.38 -16.51
N PRO A 86 10.19 -8.80 -15.30
CA PRO A 86 9.53 -9.27 -14.07
C PRO A 86 8.00 -9.43 -14.19
N LEU A 87 7.34 -8.62 -15.02
CA LEU A 87 5.90 -8.76 -15.32
C LEU A 87 5.54 -10.12 -15.95
N HIS A 88 6.41 -10.72 -16.76
CA HIS A 88 6.11 -12.01 -17.39
C HIS A 88 6.24 -13.15 -16.39
N LEU A 89 7.17 -13.02 -15.44
CA LEU A 89 7.34 -13.97 -14.34
C LEU A 89 6.09 -14.08 -13.46
N SER A 90 5.20 -13.08 -13.45
CA SER A 90 3.96 -13.16 -12.66
C SER A 90 3.07 -14.33 -13.08
N SER A 91 3.10 -14.72 -14.36
CA SER A 91 2.36 -15.87 -14.89
C SER A 91 2.80 -17.21 -14.28
N GLN A 92 4.07 -17.31 -13.88
CA GLN A 92 4.64 -18.47 -13.21
C GLN A 92 4.52 -18.36 -11.69
N ILE A 93 4.81 -17.18 -11.15
CA ILE A 93 4.91 -16.93 -9.71
C ILE A 93 3.54 -17.02 -9.01
N LYS A 94 2.47 -16.45 -9.60
CA LYS A 94 1.16 -16.43 -8.93
C LYS A 94 0.57 -17.83 -8.74
N PRO A 95 0.52 -18.71 -9.77
CA PRO A 95 0.07 -20.10 -9.58
C PRO A 95 0.96 -20.86 -8.60
N MET A 96 2.28 -20.67 -8.68
CA MET A 96 3.23 -21.27 -7.73
C MET A 96 2.94 -20.85 -6.29
N ALA A 97 2.77 -19.55 -6.04
CA ALA A 97 2.48 -19.01 -4.71
C ALA A 97 1.14 -19.54 -4.16
N LYS A 98 0.11 -19.64 -5.00
CA LYS A 98 -1.19 -20.21 -4.62
C LYS A 98 -1.09 -21.69 -4.24
N LYS A 99 -0.39 -22.49 -5.04
CA LYS A 99 -0.13 -23.90 -4.73
C LYS A 99 0.64 -24.06 -3.41
N LEU A 100 1.70 -23.27 -3.20
CA LEU A 100 2.46 -23.30 -1.95
C LEU A 100 1.62 -22.90 -0.74
N ALA A 101 0.67 -21.98 -0.91
CA ALA A 101 -0.27 -21.57 0.12
C ALA A 101 -1.25 -22.70 0.49
N GLU A 102 -1.79 -23.42 -0.51
CA GLU A 102 -2.67 -24.58 -0.30
C GLU A 102 -1.93 -25.72 0.42
N GLU A 103 -0.71 -26.04 -0.03
CA GLU A 103 0.15 -27.04 0.61
C GLU A 103 0.50 -26.66 2.05
N LEU A 104 0.80 -25.38 2.30
CA LEU A 104 1.11 -24.88 3.64
C LEU A 104 -0.12 -24.93 4.55
N ALA A 105 -1.29 -24.52 4.05
CA ALA A 105 -2.54 -24.58 4.82
C ALA A 105 -2.86 -26.01 5.25
N SER A 106 -2.70 -26.98 4.34
CA SER A 106 -2.86 -28.41 4.62
C SER A 106 -1.82 -28.92 5.64
N ALA A 107 -0.53 -28.61 5.42
CA ALA A 107 0.56 -29.04 6.30
C ALA A 107 0.44 -28.48 7.73
N MET A 108 -0.05 -27.25 7.87
CA MET A 108 -0.30 -26.60 9.16
C MET A 108 -1.68 -26.94 9.74
N LYS A 109 -2.51 -27.71 9.04
CA LYS A 109 -3.89 -28.07 9.42
C LYS A 109 -4.73 -26.83 9.77
N LEU A 110 -4.63 -25.80 8.94
CA LEU A 110 -5.40 -24.58 9.15
C LEU A 110 -6.89 -24.85 8.97
N THR A 111 -7.71 -24.13 9.72
CA THR A 111 -9.18 -24.25 9.69
C THR A 111 -9.83 -23.47 8.55
N GLU A 112 -9.04 -22.67 7.83
CA GLU A 112 -9.46 -21.85 6.70
C GLU A 112 -8.30 -21.70 5.71
N PRO A 113 -8.58 -21.46 4.41
CA PRO A 113 -7.53 -21.21 3.42
C PRO A 113 -6.79 -19.90 3.71
N ILE A 114 -5.54 -19.81 3.23
CA ILE A 114 -4.79 -18.54 3.23
C ILE A 114 -5.43 -17.62 2.18
N PRO A 115 -5.94 -16.42 2.55
CA PRO A 115 -6.62 -15.53 1.60
C PRO A 115 -5.68 -15.03 0.48
N ASP A 116 -6.22 -14.77 -0.71
CA ASP A 116 -5.45 -14.26 -1.85
C ASP A 116 -4.71 -12.96 -1.53
N LEU A 117 -5.32 -12.06 -0.76
CA LEU A 117 -4.67 -10.83 -0.28
C LEU A 117 -3.43 -11.11 0.59
N ALA A 118 -3.47 -12.16 1.40
CA ALA A 118 -2.37 -12.57 2.25
C ALA A 118 -1.27 -13.29 1.45
N ILE A 119 -1.63 -14.02 0.40
CA ILE A 119 -0.69 -14.58 -0.58
C ILE A 119 0.04 -13.45 -1.31
N ALA A 120 -0.69 -12.43 -1.78
CA ALA A 120 -0.11 -11.25 -2.42
C ALA A 120 0.86 -10.51 -1.47
N LEU A 121 0.48 -10.36 -0.20
CA LEU A 121 1.37 -9.78 0.83
C LEU A 121 2.66 -10.59 0.98
N ALA A 122 2.57 -11.91 1.10
CA ALA A 122 3.73 -12.80 1.23
C ALA A 122 4.65 -12.73 0.00
N LEU A 123 4.07 -12.57 -1.19
CA LEU A 123 4.77 -12.48 -2.46
C LEU A 123 5.45 -11.12 -2.69
N SER A 124 4.86 -10.02 -2.20
CA SER A 124 5.28 -8.66 -2.53
C SER A 124 6.77 -8.33 -2.35
N PRO A 125 7.52 -8.84 -1.34
CA PRO A 125 8.96 -8.59 -1.25
C PRO A 125 9.75 -9.20 -2.41
N LEU A 126 9.35 -10.36 -2.92
CA LEU A 126 9.98 -10.99 -4.08
C LEU A 126 9.71 -10.18 -5.35
N ASP A 127 8.47 -9.74 -5.56
CA ASP A 127 8.10 -8.91 -6.71
C ASP A 127 8.91 -7.60 -6.73
N ILE A 128 9.01 -6.90 -5.59
CA ILE A 128 9.84 -5.69 -5.47
C ILE A 128 11.32 -6.01 -5.75
N ALA A 129 11.85 -7.14 -5.24
CA ALA A 129 13.24 -7.52 -5.45
C ALA A 129 13.55 -7.82 -6.93
N LEU A 130 12.62 -8.45 -7.65
CA LEU A 130 12.75 -8.72 -9.08
C LEU A 130 12.77 -7.43 -9.90
N HIS A 131 11.86 -6.50 -9.61
CA HIS A 131 11.85 -5.18 -10.25
C HIS A 131 13.13 -4.39 -9.93
N ASP A 132 13.59 -4.37 -8.67
CA ASP A 132 14.86 -3.72 -8.29
C ASP A 132 16.06 -4.33 -9.02
N ALA A 133 16.13 -5.66 -9.10
CA ALA A 133 17.20 -6.38 -9.79
C ALA A 133 17.21 -6.06 -11.29
N TYR A 134 16.03 -6.03 -11.91
CA TYR A 134 15.87 -5.78 -13.34
C TYR A 134 16.29 -4.36 -13.72
N GLY A 135 15.82 -3.34 -12.99
CA GLY A 135 16.29 -1.96 -13.19
C GLY A 135 17.81 -1.85 -13.05
N ARG A 136 18.40 -2.53 -12.05
CA ARG A 136 19.87 -2.57 -11.86
C ARG A 136 20.61 -3.29 -12.98
N LEU A 137 20.08 -4.39 -13.51
CA LEU A 137 20.67 -5.11 -14.65
C LEU A 137 20.81 -4.22 -15.89
N HIS A 138 19.84 -3.34 -16.09
CA HIS A 138 19.79 -2.38 -17.20
C HIS A 138 20.31 -0.99 -16.86
N GLU A 139 20.83 -0.78 -15.65
CA GLU A 139 21.31 0.53 -15.15
C GLU A 139 20.26 1.65 -15.28
N LYS A 140 18.99 1.29 -15.06
CA LYS A 140 17.82 2.17 -15.16
C LYS A 140 17.01 2.20 -13.88
N ASN A 141 16.17 3.22 -13.75
CA ASN A 141 15.03 3.13 -12.85
C ASN A 141 14.09 2.04 -13.38
N SER A 142 13.60 1.14 -12.51
CA SER A 142 12.77 0.00 -12.91
C SER A 142 11.51 0.43 -13.67
N PHE A 143 10.96 1.60 -13.37
CA PHE A 143 9.79 2.13 -14.08
C PHE A 143 10.10 2.59 -15.51
N ASP A 144 11.35 2.93 -15.81
CA ASP A 144 11.80 3.25 -17.18
C ASP A 144 11.95 1.99 -18.04
N CYS A 145 11.90 0.80 -17.43
CA CYS A 145 11.90 -0.48 -18.12
C CYS A 145 10.49 -0.95 -18.53
N PHE A 146 9.44 -0.18 -18.28
CA PHE A 146 8.10 -0.50 -18.76
C PHE A 146 7.86 0.12 -20.14
N THR A 147 8.62 -0.35 -21.12
CA THR A 147 8.49 0.04 -22.53
C THR A 147 8.43 -1.21 -23.39
N HIS A 148 8.02 -1.07 -24.65
CA HIS A 148 8.03 -2.19 -25.59
C HIS A 148 9.43 -2.82 -25.75
N GLU A 149 10.51 -2.03 -25.62
CA GLU A 149 11.90 -2.53 -25.74
C GLU A 149 12.23 -3.58 -24.67
N TYR A 150 11.80 -3.37 -23.43
CA TYR A 150 12.12 -4.24 -22.30
C TYR A 150 11.02 -5.25 -21.99
N VAL A 151 9.75 -4.84 -22.13
CA VAL A 151 8.61 -5.69 -21.80
C VAL A 151 8.23 -6.61 -22.95
N GLY A 152 8.44 -6.21 -24.21
CA GLY A 152 8.18 -7.03 -25.40
C GLY A 152 6.71 -7.30 -25.74
N SER A 153 5.78 -7.03 -24.81
CA SER A 153 4.33 -7.20 -25.00
C SER A 153 3.58 -5.92 -24.63
N ASP A 154 2.43 -5.72 -25.27
CA ASP A 154 1.48 -4.69 -24.87
C ASP A 154 0.62 -5.13 -23.67
N LEU A 155 -0.26 -4.26 -23.18
CA LEU A 155 -1.10 -4.53 -22.02
C LEU A 155 -2.12 -5.68 -22.25
N SER A 156 -2.43 -6.03 -23.50
CA SER A 156 -3.40 -7.09 -23.81
C SER A 156 -2.95 -8.47 -23.35
N TYR A 157 -1.63 -8.70 -23.28
CA TYR A 157 -1.07 -9.96 -22.78
C TYR A 157 -1.54 -10.30 -21.37
N TRP A 158 -1.74 -9.28 -20.51
CA TRP A 158 -2.21 -9.46 -19.14
C TRP A 158 -3.69 -9.08 -18.93
N LEU A 159 -4.19 -8.10 -19.68
CA LEU A 159 -5.51 -7.49 -19.43
C LEU A 159 -6.61 -7.93 -20.42
N GLY A 160 -6.24 -8.64 -21.48
CA GLY A 160 -7.13 -9.17 -22.51
C GLY A 160 -7.31 -8.25 -23.71
N GLU A 161 -8.13 -8.69 -24.68
CA GLU A 161 -8.27 -8.10 -26.02
C GLU A 161 -8.65 -6.60 -26.04
N GLU A 162 -9.34 -6.11 -25.00
CA GLU A 162 -9.69 -4.69 -24.86
C GLU A 162 -8.45 -3.76 -24.81
N PHE A 163 -7.28 -4.34 -24.49
CA PHE A 163 -6.03 -3.60 -24.31
C PHE A 163 -5.03 -3.79 -25.46
N VAL A 164 -5.46 -4.33 -26.61
CA VAL A 164 -4.59 -4.49 -27.79
C VAL A 164 -4.07 -3.12 -28.25
N GLY A 165 -2.75 -3.05 -28.46
CA GLY A 165 -2.04 -1.84 -28.87
C GLY A 165 -1.83 -0.80 -27.77
N LYS A 166 -2.28 -1.06 -26.53
CA LYS A 166 -2.07 -0.16 -25.39
C LYS A 166 -0.77 -0.47 -24.68
N ASP A 167 0.07 0.54 -24.50
CA ASP A 167 1.36 0.39 -23.82
C ASP A 167 1.35 0.98 -22.39
N PHE A 168 2.45 0.78 -21.68
CA PHE A 168 2.62 1.24 -20.30
C PHE A 168 2.84 2.75 -20.19
N SER A 169 3.13 3.48 -21.27
CA SER A 169 3.24 4.94 -21.23
C SER A 169 1.88 5.60 -20.95
N GLU A 170 0.78 4.88 -21.20
CA GLU A 170 -0.54 5.30 -20.75
C GLU A 170 -0.65 5.34 -19.22
N ILE A 171 0.18 4.63 -18.44
CA ILE A 171 0.05 4.59 -16.98
C ILE A 171 1.31 4.99 -16.21
N ILE A 172 2.50 4.83 -16.78
CA ILE A 172 3.77 5.16 -16.14
C ILE A 172 4.24 6.53 -16.62
N ALA A 173 4.48 7.42 -15.66
CA ALA A 173 5.03 8.73 -15.91
C ALA A 173 6.47 8.59 -16.44
N PRO A 174 6.89 9.38 -17.43
CA PRO A 174 8.26 9.32 -17.97
C PRO A 174 9.31 9.83 -16.98
N GLN A 175 8.88 10.59 -15.97
CA GLN A 175 9.74 11.09 -14.90
C GLN A 175 9.03 10.90 -13.57
N THR A 176 9.83 10.71 -12.53
CA THR A 176 9.37 10.67 -11.14
C THR A 176 8.74 12.01 -10.77
N ALA A 177 7.52 12.00 -10.22
CA ALA A 177 6.92 13.21 -9.66
C ALA A 177 7.87 13.83 -8.61
N PRO A 178 8.13 15.15 -8.63
CA PRO A 178 9.08 15.74 -7.68
C PRO A 178 8.65 15.60 -6.23
N THR A 179 7.34 15.76 -5.99
CA THR A 179 6.73 15.61 -4.68
C THR A 179 5.35 14.98 -4.79
N LEU A 180 4.93 14.24 -3.77
CA LEU A 180 3.55 13.81 -3.57
C LEU A 180 3.02 14.34 -2.23
N PHE A 181 1.73 14.64 -2.15
CA PHE A 181 1.12 14.91 -0.85
C PHE A 181 1.14 13.66 0.03
N LEU A 182 1.37 13.84 1.33
CA LEU A 182 1.30 12.75 2.28
C LEU A 182 -0.10 12.65 2.86
N TYR A 183 -0.79 11.54 2.62
CA TYR A 183 -1.94 11.16 3.45
C TYR A 183 -1.44 10.71 4.83
N HIS A 184 -1.77 11.48 5.86
CA HIS A 184 -1.54 11.13 7.25
C HIS A 184 -2.76 10.41 7.82
N LEU A 185 -2.57 9.20 8.35
CA LEU A 185 -3.63 8.46 9.01
C LEU A 185 -4.05 9.10 10.33
N VAL A 186 -5.35 9.27 10.50
CA VAL A 186 -6.01 9.62 11.76
C VAL A 186 -6.78 8.38 12.23
N GLY A 187 -6.05 7.48 12.87
CA GLY A 187 -6.54 6.19 13.36
C GLY A 187 -7.57 6.35 14.48
N SER A 188 -8.44 5.35 14.67
CA SER A 188 -9.55 5.44 15.64
C SER A 188 -9.10 5.59 17.11
N LEU A 189 -7.84 5.27 17.42
CA LEU A 189 -7.23 5.42 18.74
C LEU A 189 -6.32 6.65 18.84
N ASP A 190 -6.14 7.39 17.75
CA ASP A 190 -5.25 8.54 17.75
C ASP A 190 -5.89 9.68 18.54
N PRO A 191 -5.15 10.28 19.48
CA PRO A 191 -5.63 11.46 20.19
C PRO A 191 -5.70 12.65 19.23
N LEU A 192 -6.85 13.30 19.18
CA LEU A 192 -7.05 14.47 18.32
C LEU A 192 -6.50 15.72 19.00
N SER A 193 -6.69 15.80 20.32
CA SER A 193 -6.31 16.92 21.19
C SER A 193 -5.57 16.44 22.43
N LYS A 194 -5.11 17.38 23.27
CA LYS A 194 -4.43 17.07 24.53
C LYS A 194 -5.35 16.41 25.56
N ASP A 195 -6.66 16.65 25.45
CA ASP A 195 -7.65 16.10 26.38
C ASP A 195 -7.86 14.59 26.15
N ASP A 196 -7.48 14.08 24.97
CA ASP A 196 -7.51 12.65 24.64
C ASP A 196 -6.29 11.89 25.21
N LEU A 197 -5.27 12.59 25.72
CA LEU A 197 -4.04 11.99 26.23
C LEU A 197 -4.20 11.53 27.69
N SER A 198 -4.30 10.21 27.90
CA SER A 198 -4.22 9.64 29.25
C SER A 198 -2.80 9.67 29.83
N ARG A 199 -1.79 9.48 28.97
CA ARG A 199 -0.37 9.55 29.32
C ARG A 199 0.45 9.93 28.10
N LYS A 200 1.43 10.82 28.29
CA LYS A 200 2.38 11.18 27.23
C LYS A 200 3.38 10.06 26.94
N ILE A 201 3.68 9.86 25.66
CA ILE A 201 4.73 8.96 25.17
C ILE A 201 6.11 9.57 25.49
N GLY A 202 6.29 10.86 25.22
CA GLY A 202 7.49 11.62 25.62
C GLY A 202 8.77 11.30 24.85
N ASP A 203 8.67 10.79 23.62
CA ASP A 203 9.81 10.43 22.76
C ASP A 203 10.23 11.55 21.78
N GLY A 204 9.68 12.75 21.94
CA GLY A 204 10.03 13.95 21.16
C GLY A 204 9.33 14.07 19.80
N LEU A 205 8.41 13.17 19.47
CA LEU A 205 7.55 13.28 18.29
C LEU A 205 6.14 13.78 18.66
N PRO A 206 5.39 14.40 17.73
CA PRO A 206 4.01 14.82 17.98
C PRO A 206 3.15 13.66 18.51
N GLU A 207 2.24 13.98 19.42
CA GLU A 207 1.37 12.99 20.06
C GLU A 207 -0.08 13.21 19.68
N THR A 208 -0.51 14.44 19.39
CA THR A 208 -1.89 14.78 18.97
C THR A 208 -1.99 15.14 17.49
N LEU A 209 -3.18 15.02 16.90
CA LEU A 209 -3.44 15.46 15.52
C LEU A 209 -3.03 16.93 15.31
N GLU A 210 -3.38 17.82 16.24
CA GLU A 210 -3.02 19.24 16.16
C GLU A 210 -1.50 19.47 16.10
N GLU A 211 -0.73 18.72 16.89
CA GLU A 211 0.74 18.79 16.87
C GLU A 211 1.31 18.22 15.57
N TRP A 212 0.76 17.14 15.04
CA TRP A 212 1.18 16.57 13.75
C TRP A 212 0.94 17.55 12.60
N ILE A 213 -0.24 18.17 12.55
CA ILE A 213 -0.59 19.15 11.52
C ILE A 213 0.38 20.33 11.54
N ARG A 214 0.68 20.89 12.71
CA ARG A 214 1.61 22.02 12.82
C ARG A 214 3.04 21.63 12.50
N THR A 215 3.53 20.54 13.09
CA THR A 215 4.95 20.14 12.99
C THR A 215 5.32 19.75 11.57
N GLN A 216 4.42 19.05 10.87
CA GLN A 216 4.70 18.53 9.53
C GLN A 216 3.93 19.26 8.42
N GLN A 217 3.17 20.31 8.77
CA GLN A 217 2.42 21.15 7.82
C GLN A 217 1.46 20.34 6.95
N LEU A 218 0.79 19.36 7.57
CA LEU A 218 -0.09 18.41 6.90
C LEU A 218 -1.29 19.10 6.23
N SER A 219 -1.75 18.51 5.14
CA SER A 219 -2.98 18.93 4.43
C SER A 219 -3.87 17.75 4.05
N HIS A 220 -3.31 16.56 3.89
CA HIS A 220 -4.05 15.38 3.47
C HIS A 220 -4.20 14.43 4.66
N LEU A 221 -5.44 14.15 5.07
CA LEU A 221 -5.76 13.29 6.21
C LEU A 221 -6.58 12.09 5.74
N LYS A 222 -6.18 10.88 6.15
CA LYS A 222 -6.99 9.66 5.98
C LYS A 222 -7.69 9.38 7.29
N ILE A 223 -9.01 9.52 7.32
CA ILE A 223 -9.80 9.45 8.55
C ILE A 223 -10.43 8.05 8.64
N LYS A 224 -10.05 7.31 9.67
CA LYS A 224 -10.66 6.03 10.00
C LYS A 224 -12.01 6.25 10.70
N LEU A 225 -13.04 5.60 10.18
CA LEU A 225 -14.42 5.64 10.66
C LEU A 225 -14.87 4.23 11.10
N THR A 226 -15.95 4.16 11.86
CA THR A 226 -16.47 2.89 12.40
C THR A 226 -17.34 2.15 11.41
N GLY A 227 -18.05 2.88 10.53
CA GLY A 227 -19.04 2.34 9.60
C GLY A 227 -20.29 1.78 10.25
N LYS A 228 -20.45 1.96 11.57
CA LYS A 228 -21.55 1.38 12.37
C LYS A 228 -22.24 2.40 13.27
N GLU A 229 -21.53 3.42 13.73
CA GLU A 229 -22.03 4.42 14.68
C GLU A 229 -22.10 5.78 14.00
N LEU A 230 -23.23 6.07 13.33
CA LEU A 230 -23.38 7.25 12.47
C LEU A 230 -23.04 8.57 13.19
N ASP A 231 -23.53 8.75 14.40
CA ASP A 231 -23.30 9.95 15.22
C ASP A 231 -21.81 10.11 15.56
N ALA A 232 -21.14 9.01 15.87
CA ALA A 232 -19.71 9.01 16.19
C ALA A 232 -18.86 9.30 14.95
N ASP A 233 -19.19 8.71 13.80
CA ASP A 233 -18.47 8.92 12.55
C ASP A 233 -18.60 10.37 12.06
N VAL A 234 -19.81 10.92 12.07
CA VAL A 234 -20.04 12.33 11.68
C VAL A 234 -19.35 13.28 12.66
N GLY A 235 -19.54 13.07 13.97
CA GLY A 235 -18.90 13.89 15.01
C GLY A 235 -17.38 13.89 14.91
N ARG A 236 -16.79 12.74 14.57
CA ARG A 236 -15.34 12.60 14.37
C ARG A 236 -14.83 13.44 13.20
N VAL A 237 -15.50 13.43 12.05
CA VAL A 237 -15.06 14.26 10.91
C VAL A 237 -15.24 15.75 11.20
N VAL A 238 -16.34 16.15 11.85
CA VAL A 238 -16.55 17.54 12.28
C VAL A 238 -15.42 18.01 13.20
N GLU A 239 -15.05 17.19 14.18
CA GLU A 239 -14.00 17.54 15.13
C GLU A 239 -12.60 17.58 14.48
N ILE A 240 -12.28 16.63 13.62
CA ILE A 240 -11.03 16.61 12.86
C ILE A 240 -10.91 17.84 11.98
N ASP A 241 -11.97 18.21 11.25
CA ASP A 241 -11.99 19.39 10.39
C ASP A 241 -11.81 20.70 11.18
N ARG A 242 -12.47 20.80 12.35
CA ARG A 242 -12.32 21.92 13.27
C ARG A 242 -10.88 22.06 13.77
N ILE A 243 -10.26 20.95 14.21
CA ILE A 243 -8.87 20.92 14.66
C ILE A 243 -7.94 21.29 13.52
N ALA A 244 -8.12 20.71 12.33
CA ALA A 244 -7.29 20.96 11.17
C ALA A 244 -7.30 22.42 10.76
N THR A 245 -8.51 22.99 10.61
CA THR A 245 -8.71 24.40 10.24
C THR A 245 -8.14 25.34 11.29
N ARG A 246 -8.28 25.03 12.58
CA ARG A 246 -7.67 25.83 13.67
C ARG A 246 -6.15 25.71 13.69
N ALA A 247 -5.62 24.51 13.47
CA ALA A 247 -4.19 24.23 13.54
C ALA A 247 -3.43 24.91 12.41
N PHE A 248 -4.03 25.00 11.21
CA PHE A 248 -3.43 25.62 10.04
C PHE A 248 -4.47 26.32 9.13
N PRO A 249 -4.96 27.53 9.50
CA PRO A 249 -6.08 28.19 8.83
C PRO A 249 -5.88 28.52 7.34
N THR A 250 -4.64 28.68 6.90
CA THR A 250 -4.32 29.02 5.51
C THR A 250 -4.12 27.80 4.61
N LYS A 251 -4.20 26.58 5.16
CA LYS A 251 -3.99 25.33 4.40
C LYS A 251 -5.34 24.83 3.87
N GLN A 252 -5.37 24.44 2.61
CA GLN A 252 -6.48 23.66 2.07
C GLN A 252 -6.30 22.19 2.46
N PHE A 253 -7.32 21.63 3.10
CA PHE A 253 -7.29 20.24 3.56
C PHE A 253 -8.01 19.31 2.57
N SER A 254 -7.52 18.08 2.49
CA SER A 254 -8.07 16.98 1.69
C SER A 254 -8.23 15.76 2.58
N TYR A 255 -9.39 15.12 2.51
CA TYR A 255 -9.77 13.98 3.32
C TYR A 255 -10.04 12.75 2.46
N SER A 256 -9.55 11.61 2.93
CA SER A 256 -10.13 10.32 2.55
C SER A 256 -10.82 9.71 3.75
N LEU A 257 -11.96 9.07 3.51
CA LEU A 257 -12.75 8.44 4.56
C LEU A 257 -12.68 6.93 4.39
N ASP A 258 -12.28 6.23 5.43
CA ASP A 258 -12.08 4.79 5.41
C ASP A 258 -12.97 4.17 6.49
N PHE A 259 -14.02 3.48 6.05
CA PHE A 259 -15.02 2.87 6.92
C PHE A 259 -14.66 1.42 7.30
N ASN A 260 -13.45 0.95 6.97
CA ASN A 260 -12.96 -0.36 7.42
C ASN A 260 -13.95 -1.51 7.16
N GLU A 261 -14.50 -1.60 5.95
CA GLU A 261 -15.33 -2.74 5.54
C GLU A 261 -16.65 -2.90 6.34
N ALA A 262 -17.08 -1.86 7.06
CA ALA A 262 -18.06 -2.03 8.14
C ALA A 262 -19.46 -1.50 7.83
N CYS A 263 -19.65 -0.69 6.80
CA CYS A 263 -20.96 -0.17 6.44
C CYS A 263 -21.87 -1.31 5.97
N GLU A 264 -23.17 -1.18 6.24
CA GLU A 264 -24.16 -2.18 5.84
C GLU A 264 -24.53 -2.07 4.37
N ASN A 265 -24.70 -0.83 3.87
CA ASN A 265 -25.15 -0.53 2.52
C ASN A 265 -24.90 0.96 2.18
N GLU A 266 -25.33 1.38 0.98
CA GLU A 266 -25.20 2.77 0.51
C GLU A 266 -25.90 3.80 1.40
N ASP A 267 -27.03 3.44 2.03
CA ASP A 267 -27.82 4.37 2.83
C ASP A 267 -27.02 4.89 4.01
N TYR A 268 -26.24 4.03 4.68
CA TYR A 268 -25.34 4.47 5.75
C TYR A 268 -24.39 5.59 5.30
N VAL A 269 -23.78 5.42 4.12
CA VAL A 269 -22.79 6.37 3.60
C VAL A 269 -23.47 7.66 3.14
N ILE A 270 -24.67 7.57 2.56
CA ILE A 270 -25.46 8.72 2.13
C ILE A 270 -25.93 9.52 3.35
N ASP A 271 -26.51 8.86 4.35
CA ASP A 271 -26.94 9.48 5.60
C ASP A 271 -25.77 10.17 6.32
N PHE A 272 -24.59 9.54 6.30
CA PHE A 272 -23.35 10.13 6.79
C PHE A 272 -23.00 11.43 6.06
N LEU A 273 -22.99 11.42 4.72
CA LEU A 273 -22.65 12.61 3.93
C LEU A 273 -23.67 13.74 4.12
N GLU A 274 -24.96 13.42 4.12
CA GLU A 274 -26.03 14.40 4.33
C GLU A 274 -25.96 15.03 5.72
N ARG A 275 -25.73 14.22 6.76
CA ARG A 275 -25.64 14.73 8.13
C ARG A 275 -24.36 15.54 8.34
N LEU A 276 -23.25 15.11 7.73
CA LEU A 276 -22.02 15.91 7.72
C LEU A 276 -22.23 17.25 7.03
N GLU A 277 -22.94 17.31 5.90
CA GLU A 277 -23.26 18.57 5.22
C GLU A 277 -24.06 19.52 6.11
N ARG A 278 -25.05 19.00 6.85
CA ARG A 278 -25.87 19.79 7.78
C ARG A 278 -25.06 20.36 8.95
N LEU A 279 -24.09 19.60 9.48
CA LEU A 279 -23.32 20.00 10.66
C LEU A 279 -22.03 20.76 10.34
N ASN A 280 -21.37 20.45 9.22
CA ASN A 280 -20.16 21.09 8.74
C ASN A 280 -20.06 21.03 7.21
N ARG A 281 -20.81 21.91 6.55
CA ARG A 281 -20.87 22.02 5.08
C ARG A 281 -19.49 22.16 4.43
N GLU A 282 -18.58 22.87 5.06
CA GLU A 282 -17.23 23.13 4.52
C GLU A 282 -16.34 21.87 4.52
N ALA A 283 -16.68 20.83 5.29
CA ALA A 283 -15.94 19.57 5.29
C ALA A 283 -16.24 18.70 4.07
N VAL A 284 -17.45 18.76 3.50
CA VAL A 284 -17.88 17.87 2.41
C VAL A 284 -17.04 18.04 1.14
N PRO A 285 -16.75 19.27 0.65
CA PRO A 285 -15.86 19.46 -0.50
C PRO A 285 -14.45 18.92 -0.28
N LYS A 286 -13.97 18.90 0.98
CA LYS A 286 -12.64 18.39 1.34
C LYS A 286 -12.55 16.86 1.25
N ILE A 287 -13.67 16.13 1.18
CA ILE A 287 -13.65 14.66 0.99
C ILE A 287 -13.37 14.34 -0.48
N HIS A 288 -12.20 13.74 -0.76
CA HIS A 288 -11.77 13.35 -2.11
C HIS A 288 -12.22 11.94 -2.49
N TYR A 289 -12.26 11.01 -1.53
CA TYR A 289 -12.77 9.66 -1.78
C TYR A 289 -13.21 8.95 -0.50
N ILE A 290 -14.06 7.95 -0.70
CA ILE A 290 -14.52 6.98 0.30
C ILE A 290 -13.87 5.64 -0.03
N GLU A 291 -13.15 5.07 0.92
CA GLU A 291 -12.41 3.82 0.81
C GLU A 291 -13.19 2.67 1.42
N GLN A 292 -13.29 1.58 0.65
CA GLN A 292 -13.81 0.27 1.02
C GLN A 292 -14.92 0.33 2.10
N PRO A 293 -16.10 0.92 1.77
CA PRO A 293 -17.14 1.06 2.77
C PRO A 293 -17.74 -0.29 3.19
N MET A 294 -17.75 -1.26 2.28
CA MET A 294 -18.35 -2.59 2.47
C MET A 294 -17.32 -3.69 2.72
N GLN A 295 -17.79 -4.82 3.25
CA GLN A 295 -16.99 -6.02 3.49
C GLN A 295 -16.20 -6.48 2.26
N ARG A 296 -14.97 -6.97 2.47
CA ARG A 296 -14.08 -7.34 1.37
C ARG A 296 -14.62 -8.42 0.43
N ASP A 297 -15.51 -9.29 0.89
CA ASP A 297 -16.13 -10.30 0.04
C ASP A 297 -17.39 -9.76 -0.63
N LEU A 298 -17.18 -8.97 -1.69
CA LEU A 298 -18.25 -8.36 -2.47
C LEU A 298 -19.16 -9.40 -3.15
N ARG A 299 -18.71 -10.64 -3.32
CA ARG A 299 -19.49 -11.69 -3.98
C ARG A 299 -20.55 -12.30 -3.05
N LEU A 300 -20.41 -12.14 -1.72
CA LEU A 300 -21.41 -12.62 -0.74
C LEU A 300 -22.65 -11.73 -0.67
N ARG A 301 -22.53 -10.44 -0.97
CA ARG A 301 -23.59 -9.43 -0.86
C ARG A 301 -23.76 -8.65 -2.17
N LYS A 302 -24.00 -9.36 -3.29
CA LYS A 302 -24.04 -8.76 -4.65
C LYS A 302 -25.17 -7.74 -4.85
N GLU A 303 -26.16 -7.74 -3.98
CA GLU A 303 -27.25 -6.78 -3.96
C GLU A 303 -26.84 -5.42 -3.37
N VAL A 304 -25.73 -5.37 -2.63
CA VAL A 304 -25.17 -4.13 -2.10
C VAL A 304 -24.19 -3.54 -3.13
N THR A 305 -24.62 -2.45 -3.78
CA THR A 305 -23.82 -1.72 -4.79
C THR A 305 -23.30 -0.40 -4.24
N MET A 306 -22.53 0.36 -5.03
CA MET A 306 -21.99 1.70 -4.73
C MET A 306 -22.40 2.77 -5.76
N HIS A 307 -23.41 2.50 -6.60
CA HIS A 307 -23.81 3.40 -7.68
C HIS A 307 -24.36 4.75 -7.19
N ARG A 308 -25.11 4.78 -6.09
CA ARG A 308 -25.65 6.02 -5.51
C ARG A 308 -24.54 6.82 -4.85
N VAL A 309 -23.69 6.16 -4.07
CA VAL A 309 -22.57 6.82 -3.38
C VAL A 309 -21.57 7.40 -4.39
N SER A 310 -21.25 6.65 -5.45
CA SER A 310 -20.28 7.08 -6.48
C SER A 310 -20.72 8.30 -7.30
N ARG A 311 -22.02 8.64 -7.30
CA ARG A 311 -22.52 9.91 -7.86
C ARG A 311 -22.21 11.12 -6.98
N LEU A 312 -22.00 10.90 -5.68
CA LEU A 312 -21.71 11.96 -4.71
C LEU A 312 -20.20 12.14 -4.54
N LYS A 313 -19.47 11.04 -4.36
CA LYS A 313 -18.03 11.02 -4.11
C LYS A 313 -17.38 9.77 -4.72
N PRO A 314 -16.12 9.84 -5.18
CA PRO A 314 -15.41 8.65 -5.61
C PRO A 314 -15.40 7.55 -4.55
N VAL A 315 -15.79 6.33 -4.94
CA VAL A 315 -15.74 5.14 -4.07
C VAL A 315 -14.63 4.22 -4.54
N VAL A 316 -13.73 3.89 -3.62
CA VAL A 316 -12.45 3.22 -3.90
C VAL A 316 -12.47 1.82 -3.33
N ILE A 317 -12.22 0.84 -4.20
CA ILE A 317 -12.02 -0.56 -3.79
C ILE A 317 -10.60 -0.74 -3.26
N ASP A 318 -10.45 -1.39 -2.12
CA ASP A 318 -9.16 -1.75 -1.52
C ASP A 318 -9.03 -3.25 -1.23
N GLU A 319 -9.40 -3.72 -0.04
CA GLU A 319 -9.11 -5.09 0.41
C GLU A 319 -9.70 -6.16 -0.52
N SER A 320 -10.79 -5.85 -1.21
CA SER A 320 -11.42 -6.69 -2.23
C SER A 320 -10.65 -6.78 -3.55
N LEU A 321 -9.74 -5.84 -3.82
CA LEU A 321 -9.01 -5.77 -5.09
C LEU A 321 -7.79 -6.69 -5.06
N THR A 322 -7.98 -7.92 -5.51
CA THR A 322 -6.95 -8.97 -5.57
C THR A 322 -6.51 -9.30 -6.99
N ASP A 323 -7.37 -9.07 -8.00
CA ASP A 323 -7.11 -9.39 -9.40
C ASP A 323 -7.99 -8.56 -10.37
N LEU A 324 -7.81 -8.79 -11.67
CA LEU A 324 -8.55 -8.10 -12.73
C LEU A 324 -10.04 -8.46 -12.75
N GLU A 325 -10.41 -9.69 -12.37
CA GLU A 325 -11.82 -10.10 -12.32
C GLU A 325 -12.55 -9.35 -11.22
N MET A 326 -11.94 -9.24 -10.04
CA MET A 326 -12.44 -8.43 -8.94
C MET A 326 -12.53 -6.95 -9.29
N LEU A 327 -11.59 -6.41 -10.07
CA LEU A 327 -11.70 -5.04 -10.58
C LEU A 327 -12.91 -4.87 -11.52
N ARG A 328 -13.10 -5.78 -12.48
CA ARG A 328 -14.26 -5.77 -13.39
C ARG A 328 -15.56 -5.86 -12.59
N PHE A 329 -15.61 -6.74 -11.59
CA PHE A 329 -16.76 -6.88 -10.72
C PHE A 329 -17.02 -5.63 -9.89
N ALA A 330 -16.00 -5.03 -9.28
CA ALA A 330 -16.13 -3.79 -8.51
C ALA A 330 -16.69 -2.63 -9.35
N LYS A 331 -16.20 -2.48 -10.58
CA LYS A 331 -16.73 -1.51 -11.55
C LYS A 331 -18.22 -1.77 -11.84
N GLN A 332 -18.63 -3.02 -12.03
CA GLN A 332 -20.04 -3.39 -12.19
C GLN A 332 -20.86 -3.04 -10.95
N GLN A 333 -20.28 -3.16 -9.76
CA GLN A 333 -20.91 -2.80 -8.48
C GLN A 333 -20.89 -1.28 -8.20
N GLY A 334 -20.42 -0.44 -9.13
CA GLY A 334 -20.45 1.01 -8.98
C GLY A 334 -19.28 1.62 -8.22
N TYR A 335 -18.22 0.86 -7.95
CA TYR A 335 -16.95 1.46 -7.52
C TYR A 335 -16.35 2.29 -8.65
N SER A 336 -15.84 3.47 -8.32
CA SER A 336 -15.36 4.46 -9.28
C SER A 336 -13.85 4.72 -9.17
N GLY A 337 -13.16 4.01 -8.30
CA GLY A 337 -11.72 4.11 -8.12
C GLY A 337 -11.11 2.87 -7.46
N ILE A 338 -9.78 2.80 -7.47
CA ILE A 338 -8.99 1.70 -6.91
C ILE A 338 -7.91 2.21 -5.95
N ALA A 339 -7.65 1.42 -4.91
CA ALA A 339 -6.49 1.56 -4.06
C ALA A 339 -5.44 0.52 -4.45
N VAL A 340 -4.31 1.00 -4.98
CA VAL A 340 -3.15 0.16 -5.25
C VAL A 340 -2.12 0.33 -4.14
N LYS A 341 -1.36 -0.73 -3.89
CA LYS A 341 -0.38 -0.80 -2.80
C LYS A 341 0.79 -1.67 -3.22
N ALA A 342 2.01 -1.24 -2.92
CA ALA A 342 3.20 -2.07 -3.16
C ALA A 342 3.13 -3.42 -2.42
N CYS A 343 2.42 -3.50 -1.29
CA CYS A 343 2.21 -4.75 -0.55
C CYS A 343 1.26 -5.75 -1.23
N LYS A 344 0.53 -5.35 -2.29
CA LYS A 344 -0.21 -6.26 -3.17
C LYS A 344 0.61 -6.70 -4.38
N GLY A 345 1.82 -6.18 -4.55
CA GLY A 345 2.67 -6.35 -5.72
C GLY A 345 2.75 -5.09 -6.57
N VAL A 346 3.95 -4.72 -6.99
CA VAL A 346 4.25 -3.65 -7.96
C VAL A 346 3.68 -4.03 -9.33
N SER A 347 3.89 -5.29 -9.75
CA SER A 347 3.37 -5.81 -11.02
C SER A 347 1.86 -5.64 -11.14
N ASP A 348 1.11 -6.09 -10.13
CA ASP A 348 -0.35 -5.99 -10.12
C ASP A 348 -0.83 -4.55 -9.95
N SER A 349 -0.14 -3.76 -9.14
CA SER A 349 -0.47 -2.34 -8.98
C SER A 349 -0.41 -1.61 -10.32
N ILE A 350 0.57 -1.89 -11.17
CA ILE A 350 0.72 -1.27 -12.49
C ILE A 350 -0.38 -1.76 -13.44
N LEU A 351 -0.57 -3.07 -13.54
CA LEU A 351 -1.57 -3.68 -14.43
C LEU A 351 -3.00 -3.24 -14.08
N LEU A 352 -3.36 -3.25 -12.80
CA LEU A 352 -4.68 -2.83 -12.34
C LEU A 352 -4.87 -1.31 -12.47
N SER A 353 -3.80 -0.52 -12.33
CA SER A 353 -3.84 0.92 -12.62
C SER A 353 -4.08 1.20 -14.10
N ALA A 354 -3.48 0.42 -15.01
CA ALA A 354 -3.73 0.54 -16.44
C ALA A 354 -5.20 0.22 -16.78
N ALA A 355 -5.73 -0.88 -16.22
CA ALA A 355 -7.12 -1.26 -16.38
C ALA A 355 -8.10 -0.19 -15.83
N ALA A 356 -7.84 0.30 -14.62
CA ALA A 356 -8.65 1.34 -14.00
C ALA A 356 -8.64 2.64 -14.81
N LYS A 357 -7.47 3.08 -15.29
CA LYS A 357 -7.35 4.28 -16.12
C LYS A 357 -8.14 4.15 -17.42
N HIS A 358 -7.98 3.03 -18.12
CA HIS A 358 -8.74 2.74 -19.34
C HIS A 358 -10.25 2.78 -19.12
N TRP A 359 -10.71 2.27 -17.96
CA TRP A 359 -12.11 2.31 -17.56
C TRP A 359 -12.57 3.62 -16.91
N GLY A 360 -11.74 4.67 -16.89
CA GLY A 360 -12.08 5.98 -16.32
C GLY A 360 -12.17 6.01 -14.79
N MET A 361 -11.66 4.99 -14.11
CA MET A 361 -11.63 4.90 -12.65
C MET A 361 -10.47 5.71 -12.07
N LYS A 362 -10.66 6.26 -10.86
CA LYS A 362 -9.60 6.98 -10.13
C LYS A 362 -8.61 6.00 -9.50
N ILE A 363 -7.35 6.44 -9.35
CA ILE A 363 -6.28 5.61 -8.79
C ILE A 363 -5.71 6.34 -7.57
N TYR A 364 -5.64 5.63 -6.46
CA TYR A 364 -5.06 6.12 -5.21
C TYR A 364 -4.00 5.13 -4.73
N VAL A 365 -2.90 5.64 -4.20
CA VAL A 365 -1.81 4.80 -3.67
C VAL A 365 -1.79 4.86 -2.16
N GLN A 366 -1.88 3.69 -1.57
CA GLN A 366 -2.03 3.51 -0.14
C GLN A 366 -0.89 2.65 0.43
N ASP A 367 -0.77 2.63 1.75
CA ASP A 367 0.29 1.92 2.44
C ASP A 367 -0.27 0.91 3.44
N LEU A 368 0.63 0.12 4.03
CA LEU A 368 0.32 -0.82 5.12
C LEU A 368 1.15 -0.47 6.36
N THR A 369 1.19 0.80 6.73
CA THR A 369 2.15 1.34 7.72
C THR A 369 3.57 0.92 7.37
N CYS A 370 3.92 1.16 6.10
CA CYS A 370 5.19 0.74 5.56
C CYS A 370 6.34 1.50 6.24
N ILE A 371 7.42 0.80 6.56
CA ILE A 371 8.66 1.37 7.10
C ILE A 371 9.84 1.00 6.20
N GLY A 372 10.92 1.79 6.29
CA GLY A 372 12.17 1.53 5.60
C GLY A 372 11.97 1.32 4.10
N GLY A 373 12.51 0.21 3.56
CA GLY A 373 12.47 -0.09 2.13
C GLY A 373 11.06 -0.33 1.62
N SER A 374 10.16 -0.81 2.49
CA SER A 374 8.74 -0.99 2.16
C SER A 374 8.10 0.35 1.80
N TYR A 375 8.40 1.41 2.56
CA TYR A 375 7.84 2.74 2.29
C TYR A 375 8.47 3.37 1.06
N MET A 376 9.79 3.19 0.90
CA MET A 376 10.51 3.68 -0.29
C MET A 376 9.94 3.06 -1.58
N ALA A 377 9.66 1.75 -1.59
CA ALA A 377 9.02 1.08 -2.72
C ALA A 377 7.60 1.58 -2.97
N SER A 378 6.80 1.81 -1.92
CA SER A 378 5.46 2.38 -2.03
C SER A 378 5.47 3.79 -2.62
N ALA A 379 6.35 4.66 -2.13
CA ALA A 379 6.50 6.03 -2.63
C ALA A 379 7.05 6.08 -4.06
N SER A 380 7.92 5.14 -4.43
CA SER A 380 8.47 5.03 -5.79
C SER A 380 7.42 4.58 -6.79
N LEU A 381 6.58 3.60 -6.42
CA LEU A 381 5.39 3.24 -7.19
C LEU A 381 4.45 4.44 -7.37
N ALA A 382 4.13 5.13 -6.27
CA ALA A 382 3.22 6.26 -6.30
C ALA A 382 3.69 7.40 -7.20
N SER A 383 5.00 7.70 -7.18
CA SER A 383 5.58 8.81 -7.94
C SER A 383 5.69 8.54 -9.44
N ARG A 384 5.43 7.30 -9.87
CA ARG A 384 5.53 6.85 -11.26
C ARG A 384 4.19 6.51 -11.88
N ILE A 385 3.09 6.43 -11.13
CA ILE A 385 1.75 6.25 -11.71
C ILE A 385 1.18 7.63 -12.12
N LEU A 386 0.81 7.77 -13.39
CA LEU A 386 0.25 9.00 -13.94
C LEU A 386 -1.05 9.41 -13.23
N GLY A 387 -1.11 10.66 -12.79
CA GLY A 387 -2.29 11.26 -12.15
C GLY A 387 -2.40 11.02 -10.65
N VAL A 388 -1.49 10.22 -10.05
CA VAL A 388 -1.38 10.11 -8.59
C VAL A 388 -0.74 11.38 -8.03
N THR A 389 -1.41 12.00 -7.07
CA THR A 389 -0.94 13.25 -6.43
C THR A 389 -0.58 13.09 -4.97
N ALA A 390 -0.88 11.92 -4.38
CA ALA A 390 -0.69 11.67 -2.97
C ALA A 390 -0.36 10.20 -2.69
N VAL A 391 0.34 9.96 -1.60
CA VAL A 391 0.67 8.63 -1.09
C VAL A 391 0.43 8.57 0.42
N GLU A 392 -0.11 7.47 0.91
CA GLU A 392 -0.23 7.20 2.35
C GLU A 392 1.15 6.86 2.95
N GLY A 393 1.42 7.33 4.18
CA GLY A 393 2.71 7.09 4.82
C GLY A 393 2.64 7.16 6.33
N ASN A 394 2.32 6.02 6.95
CA ASN A 394 1.99 5.94 8.38
C ASN A 394 3.17 5.45 9.23
N GLY A 395 4.17 4.80 8.62
CA GLY A 395 5.32 4.25 9.34
C GLY A 395 6.08 5.30 10.14
N ARG A 396 6.16 6.54 9.66
CA ARG A 396 6.80 7.66 10.40
C ARG A 396 6.08 8.03 11.70
N GLN A 397 4.78 7.77 11.79
CA GLN A 397 3.92 8.10 12.92
C GLN A 397 3.95 6.97 13.95
N TYR A 398 3.70 5.73 13.50
CA TYR A 398 3.54 4.60 14.42
C TYR A 398 4.84 3.84 14.68
N CYS A 399 5.76 3.76 13.71
CA CYS A 399 6.98 2.97 13.84
C CYS A 399 8.23 3.70 13.31
N PRO A 400 8.56 4.90 13.83
CA PRO A 400 9.71 5.67 13.37
C PRO A 400 11.04 4.94 13.56
N ALA A 401 11.13 4.03 14.55
CA ALA A 401 12.32 3.20 14.77
C ALA A 401 12.68 2.33 13.56
N GLY A 402 11.69 1.88 12.80
CA GLY A 402 11.88 1.11 11.57
C GLY A 402 12.54 1.88 10.42
N ASN A 403 12.57 3.21 10.50
CA ASN A 403 13.13 4.08 9.48
C ASN A 403 14.55 4.57 9.80
N LYS A 404 15.05 4.33 11.02
CA LYS A 404 16.30 4.91 11.51
C LYS A 404 17.50 4.60 10.63
N ASP A 405 17.61 3.37 10.14
CA ASP A 405 18.71 2.93 9.28
C ASP A 405 18.70 3.59 7.89
N TRP A 406 17.58 4.20 7.49
CA TRP A 406 17.41 4.88 6.20
C TRP A 406 17.63 6.40 6.28
N GLU A 407 17.56 6.99 7.48
CA GLU A 407 17.65 8.44 7.65
C GLU A 407 19.00 9.02 7.21
N SER A 408 20.08 8.23 7.13
CA SER A 408 21.37 8.73 6.63
C SER A 408 21.35 9.09 5.14
N LEU A 409 20.51 8.44 4.35
CA LEU A 409 20.38 8.67 2.90
C LEU A 409 19.08 9.38 2.54
N TYR A 410 18.00 9.10 3.28
CA TYR A 410 16.64 9.49 2.91
C TYR A 410 15.88 10.13 4.08
N ARG A 411 16.56 10.87 4.97
CA ARG A 411 15.91 11.60 6.08
C ARG A 411 14.62 12.32 5.68
N PRO A 412 14.57 13.07 4.56
CA PRO A 412 13.37 13.82 4.18
C PRO A 412 12.15 12.94 3.88
N MET A 413 12.35 11.68 3.49
CA MET A 413 11.26 10.72 3.26
C MET A 413 10.54 10.32 4.56
N PHE A 414 11.23 10.39 5.71
CA PHE A 414 10.69 9.93 7.00
C PHE A 414 10.46 11.08 7.99
N LYS A 415 11.12 12.22 7.79
CA LYS A 415 10.94 13.46 8.53
C LYS A 415 10.27 14.50 7.63
N ILE A 416 8.99 14.25 7.38
CA ILE A 416 8.17 15.02 6.44
C ILE A 416 8.03 16.47 6.89
N LEU A 417 8.21 17.38 5.92
CA LEU A 417 7.99 18.81 6.04
C LEU A 417 7.09 19.28 4.90
N GLY A 418 6.31 20.34 5.11
CA GLY A 418 5.41 20.89 4.10
C GLY A 418 4.17 20.03 3.79
N GLY A 419 4.01 18.88 4.45
CA GLY A 419 2.96 17.90 4.18
C GLY A 419 3.17 17.09 2.90
N VAL A 420 4.41 17.03 2.40
CA VAL A 420 4.75 16.37 1.13
C VAL A 420 5.92 15.40 1.29
N VAL A 421 5.89 14.34 0.48
CA VAL A 421 6.95 13.35 0.32
C VAL A 421 7.83 13.79 -0.85
N PRO A 422 9.14 14.04 -0.66
CA PRO A 422 10.04 14.50 -1.72
C PRO A 422 10.48 13.33 -2.61
N THR A 423 9.58 12.89 -3.49
CA THR A 423 9.76 11.71 -4.34
C THR A 423 10.80 11.89 -5.44
N GLU A 424 11.28 13.10 -5.71
CA GLU A 424 12.46 13.35 -6.57
C GLU A 424 13.71 12.58 -6.09
N LEU A 425 13.80 12.27 -4.80
CA LEU A 425 14.86 11.44 -4.22
C LEU A 425 14.80 9.97 -4.68
N LEU A 426 13.74 9.57 -5.40
CA LEU A 426 13.47 8.22 -5.89
C LEU A 426 13.71 8.06 -7.40
N ASN A 427 14.62 8.84 -7.97
CA ASN A 427 14.95 8.83 -9.40
C ASN A 427 16.14 7.92 -9.77
N GLY A 428 16.70 7.18 -8.81
CA GLY A 428 17.88 6.33 -9.02
C GLY A 428 17.62 5.01 -9.74
N ILE A 429 18.69 4.21 -9.85
CA ILE A 429 18.67 2.87 -10.45
C ILE A 429 17.89 1.86 -9.59
N GLY A 430 17.28 0.86 -10.22
CA GLY A 430 16.44 -0.15 -9.57
C GLY A 430 15.11 0.50 -9.17
N MET A 431 14.62 0.22 -7.98
CA MET A 431 13.36 0.79 -7.48
C MET A 431 13.41 2.30 -7.18
N GLY A 432 14.38 3.04 -7.72
CA GLY A 432 14.50 4.49 -7.55
C GLY A 432 15.44 4.92 -6.44
N PHE A 433 15.97 4.00 -5.62
CA PHE A 433 16.76 4.34 -4.45
C PHE A 433 17.91 3.35 -4.18
N ALA A 434 18.88 3.81 -3.39
CA ALA A 434 19.98 3.00 -2.90
C ALA A 434 19.65 2.38 -1.54
N TRP A 435 20.08 1.14 -1.33
CA TRP A 435 19.94 0.48 -0.04
C TRP A 435 21.04 0.94 0.93
N PRO A 436 20.71 1.35 2.17
CA PRO A 436 21.71 1.74 3.16
C PRO A 436 22.76 0.64 3.40
N ARG A 437 24.05 1.01 3.44
CA ARG A 437 25.15 0.02 3.54
C ARG A 437 25.04 -0.85 4.78
N ASN A 438 24.63 -0.31 5.93
CA ASN A 438 24.37 -1.04 7.17
C ASN A 438 23.26 -2.10 7.03
N ILE A 439 22.26 -1.84 6.19
CA ILE A 439 21.19 -2.80 5.86
C ILE A 439 21.73 -3.94 4.99
N VAL A 440 22.62 -3.61 4.05
CA VAL A 440 23.25 -4.58 3.17
C VAL A 440 24.31 -5.40 3.93
N SER A 441 25.24 -4.76 4.63
CA SER A 441 26.40 -5.40 5.25
C SER A 441 26.08 -6.21 6.50
N LYS A 442 25.19 -5.75 7.40
CA LYS A 442 24.90 -6.51 8.63
C LYS A 442 24.11 -7.80 8.40
N LYS A 443 23.46 -7.92 7.24
CA LYS A 443 22.42 -8.92 6.99
C LYS A 443 22.70 -9.80 5.77
N TYR A 444 23.48 -9.29 4.83
CA TYR A 444 23.91 -10.01 3.63
C TYR A 444 25.41 -10.28 3.60
N ALA A 445 26.15 -10.06 4.71
CA ALA A 445 27.57 -10.44 4.81
C ALA A 445 27.80 -11.90 4.37
N ASP A 446 26.87 -12.80 4.70
CA ASP A 446 26.94 -14.22 4.29
C ASP A 446 26.53 -14.46 2.83
N LEU A 447 25.68 -13.59 2.25
CA LEU A 447 25.18 -13.69 0.87
C LEU A 447 26.06 -12.94 -0.16
N SER A 448 26.98 -12.10 0.31
CA SER A 448 28.01 -11.44 -0.52
C SER A 448 29.24 -12.32 -0.79
N ASN A 449 29.31 -13.51 -0.18
CA ASN A 449 30.30 -14.51 -0.60
C ASN A 449 29.76 -15.21 -1.85
N PRO A 450 30.48 -15.20 -2.99
CA PRO A 450 30.12 -16.07 -4.09
C PRO A 450 30.10 -17.52 -3.59
N PRO A 451 29.15 -18.38 -4.04
CA PRO A 451 29.26 -19.80 -3.77
C PRO A 451 30.64 -20.27 -4.25
N LYS A 452 31.35 -20.98 -3.38
CA LYS A 452 32.65 -21.58 -3.70
C LYS A 452 32.55 -22.54 -4.88
#